data_AF-A0A8J7DUP4-F1
#
_entry.id   AF-A0A8J7DUP4-F1
#
_cell.length_a   1.000
_cell.length_b   1.000
_cell.length_c   1.000
_cell.angle_alpha   90.00
_cell.angle_beta   90.00
_cell.angle_gamma   90.00
#
_symmetry.space_group_name_H-M   'P 1'
#
loop_
_entity.id
_entity.type
_entity.pdbx_description
1 polymer ?
#
loop_
_entity_poly.entity_id
_entity_poly.type
_entity_poly.pdbx_seq_one_letter_code
_entity_poly.pdbx_strand_id
1 'polypeptide(L)' 'GRVFIGSPKQPTFTVCRLVGEDYQQQQYRLGEAIDSPLLPQLTLRLDDVMPR' A
#
# COMPACT_ATOMS: atom_id res chain seq x y z
N GLY A 1 -18.54 0.81 0.49
CA GLY A 1 -18.53 1.91 1.48
C GLY A 1 -17.33 2.80 1.25
N ARG A 2 -17.35 4.06 1.73
CA ARG A 2 -16.20 4.97 1.62
C ARG A 2 -15.21 4.68 2.75
N VAL A 3 -13.99 4.27 2.44
CA VAL A 3 -12.93 4.08 3.44
C VAL A 3 -12.31 5.45 3.75
N PHE A 4 -12.30 5.82 5.03
CA PHE A 4 -11.62 7.04 5.48
C PHE A 4 -10.13 6.73 5.67
N ILE A 5 -9.27 7.40 4.90
CA ILE A 5 -7.81 7.18 4.89
C ILE A 5 -7.02 8.34 5.52
N GLY A 6 -7.70 9.21 6.27
CA GLY A 6 -7.12 10.39 6.92
C GLY A 6 -7.49 11.73 6.26
N SER A 7 -7.23 12.82 7.01
CA SER A 7 -7.40 14.21 6.58
C SER A 7 -6.28 15.09 7.18
N PRO A 8 -5.50 15.86 6.39
CA PRO A 8 -5.52 15.86 4.92
C PRO A 8 -5.13 14.48 4.38
N LYS A 9 -5.67 14.12 3.21
CA LYS A 9 -5.30 12.86 2.57
C LYS A 9 -3.82 12.89 2.24
N GLN A 10 -3.11 11.83 2.60
CA GLN A 10 -1.72 11.62 2.23
C GLN A 10 -1.67 10.61 1.07
N PRO A 11 -0.66 10.67 0.18
CA PRO A 11 -0.40 9.62 -0.79
C PRO A 11 -0.28 8.27 -0.08
N THR A 12 -0.97 7.25 -0.60
CA THR A 12 -0.89 5.88 -0.08
C THR A 12 -0.98 4.88 -1.23
N PHE A 13 -0.32 3.74 -1.07
CA PHE A 13 -0.67 2.52 -1.79
C PHE A 13 -1.52 1.65 -0.87
N THR A 14 -2.50 0.95 -1.45
CA THR A 14 -3.25 -0.08 -0.73
C THR A 14 -3.15 -1.38 -1.53
N VAL A 15 -2.53 -2.39 -0.93
CA VAL A 15 -2.46 -3.74 -1.50
C VAL A 15 -3.59 -4.57 -0.90
N CYS A 16 -4.48 -5.07 -1.75
CA CYS A 16 -5.56 -5.96 -1.36
C CYS A 16 -5.12 -7.41 -1.60
N ARG A 17 -5.11 -8.23 -0.54
CA ARG A 17 -4.72 -9.65 -0.61
C ARG A 17 -5.90 -10.52 -0.22
N LEU A 18 -6.11 -11.61 -0.95
CA LEU A 18 -7.04 -12.66 -0.54
C LEU A 18 -6.38 -13.48 0.58
N VAL A 19 -7.00 -13.49 1.75
CA VAL A 19 -6.56 -14.26 2.93
C VAL A 19 -7.74 -15.11 3.38
N GLY A 20 -7.66 -16.41 3.11
CA GLY A 20 -8.83 -17.29 3.22
C GLY A 20 -9.86 -16.94 2.16
N GLU A 21 -11.05 -16.53 2.60
CA GLU A 21 -12.15 -16.14 1.70
C GLU A 21 -12.33 -14.61 1.59
N ASP A 22 -11.59 -13.84 2.38
CA ASP A 22 -11.76 -12.39 2.48
C ASP A 22 -10.57 -11.62 1.92
N TYR A 23 -10.87 -10.47 1.30
CA TYR A 23 -9.85 -9.51 0.89
C TYR A 23 -9.45 -8.62 2.06
N GLN A 24 -8.20 -8.73 2.50
CA GLN A 24 -7.59 -7.85 3.48
C GLN A 24 -6.82 -6.72 2.79
N GLN A 25 -6.95 -5.51 3.33
CA GLN A 25 -6.27 -4.32 2.80
C GLN A 25 -5.05 -3.98 3.66
N GLN A 26 -3.89 -3.85 3.01
CA GLN A 26 -2.67 -3.33 3.63
C GLN A 26 -2.34 -1.97 3.01
N GLN A 27 -2.34 -0.93 3.82
CA GLN A 27 -1.95 0.42 3.39
C GLN A 27 -0.46 0.65 3.64
N TYR A 28 0.18 1.35 2.71
CA TYR A 28 1.56 1.82 2.77
C TYR A 28 1.60 3.33 2.49
N ARG A 29 2.49 4.04 3.18
CA ARG A 29 2.73 5.48 3.12
C ARG A 29 4.12 5.77 2.60
N LEU A 30 4.43 7.06 2.45
CA LEU A 30 5.76 7.53 2.05
C LEU A 30 6.85 6.95 2.95
N GLY A 31 7.96 6.53 2.36
CA GLY A 31 9.07 5.84 3.05
C GLY A 31 8.89 4.35 3.26
N GLU A 32 7.67 3.82 3.20
CA GLU A 32 7.40 2.38 3.37
C GLU A 32 7.64 1.61 2.06
N ALA A 33 8.38 0.51 2.14
CA ALA A 33 8.54 -0.44 1.04
C ALA A 33 7.34 -1.39 0.99
N ILE A 34 6.82 -1.62 -0.22
CA ILE A 34 5.78 -2.62 -0.43
C ILE A 34 6.39 -4.01 -0.25
N ASP A 35 5.83 -4.78 0.69
CA ASP A 35 6.17 -6.18 0.87
C ASP A 35 5.41 -7.06 -0.13
N SER A 36 6.13 -7.95 -0.83
CA SER A 36 5.58 -8.90 -1.78
C SER A 36 6.18 -10.29 -1.57
N PRO A 37 5.41 -11.24 -1.02
CA PRO A 37 5.88 -12.63 -0.87
C PRO A 37 6.21 -13.30 -2.22
N LEU A 38 5.55 -12.88 -3.30
CA LEU A 38 5.78 -13.41 -4.65
C LEU A 38 7.03 -12.82 -5.31
N LEU A 39 7.43 -11.61 -4.91
CA LEU A 39 8.58 -10.90 -5.44
C LEU A 39 9.45 -10.38 -4.28
N PRO A 40 10.20 -11.25 -3.57
CA PRO A 40 10.93 -10.86 -2.35
C PRO A 40 12.00 -9.78 -2.58
N GLN A 41 12.40 -9.54 -3.83
CA GLN A 41 13.39 -8.53 -4.21
C GLN A 41 12.73 -7.24 -4.75
N LEU A 42 11.40 -7.14 -4.72
CA LEU A 42 10.70 -5.92 -5.13
C LEU A 42 11.09 -4.78 -4.18
N THR A 43 11.78 -3.78 -4.73
CA THR A 43 12.05 -2.52 -4.02
C THR A 43 11.20 -1.44 -4.66
N LEU A 44 9.99 -1.24 -4.13
CA LEU A 44 9.06 -0.21 -4.58
C LEU A 44 8.45 0.53 -3.38
N ARG A 45 8.54 1.86 -3.40
CA ARG A 45 7.97 2.76 -2.40
C ARG A 45 7.10 3.80 -3.09
N LEU A 46 6.32 4.54 -2.29
CA LEU A 46 5.60 5.70 -2.82
C LEU A 46 6.54 6.77 -3.35
N ASP A 47 7.71 6.93 -2.73
CA ASP A 47 8.76 7.88 -3.14
C ASP A 47 9.24 7.68 -4.59
N ASP A 48 9.08 6.46 -5.13
CA ASP A 48 9.48 6.12 -6.49
C ASP A 48 8.43 6.51 -7.55
N VAL A 49 7.20 6.82 -7.12
CA VAL A 49 6.04 7.02 -8.01
C VAL A 49 5.40 8.40 -7.82
N MET A 50 5.49 8.97 -6.62
CA MET A 50 4.91 10.25 -6.28
C MET A 50 5.93 11.39 -6.42
N PRO A 51 5.50 12.60 -6.81
CA PRO A 51 6.38 13.76 -6.82
C PRO A 51 6.87 14.09 -5.41
N ARG A 52 8.09 14.65 -5.34
CA ARG A 52 8.69 15.16 -4.11
C ARG A 52 8.03 16.44 -3.64
#